data_AF-A0A7C1PI85-F1
#
_entry.id   AF-A0A7C1PI85-F1
#
_cell.length_a   1.000
_cell.length_b   1.000
_cell.length_c   1.000
_cell.angle_alpha   90.00
_cell.angle_beta   90.00
_cell.angle_gamma   90.00
#
_symmetry.space_group_name_H-M   'P 1'
#
loop_
_entity.id
_entity.type
_entity.pdbx_description
1 polymer ?
#
loop_
_entity_poly.entity_id
_entity_poly.type
_entity_poly.pdbx_seq_one_letter_code
_entity_poly.pdbx_strand_id
1 'polypeptide(L)'
;MMTYRQKRWTAFALPMILLVAVLAILTGLIKAEPAFYRQVSPPDTYDTREKASHLVTRIQDFKYEVRTRPAWGIRIGAEELNCFFAEMMGPRGSFAGWLPSGFHSPRVAIVGDRLHLGVRYGQGWWSTVISLQLRIWLVAEEINVVAVEVCDLRVGQLGIARQSILDALSEAARASHIDVTWYRHGSNPVGLFRFFPDQPHPVSQILTLEVHDGNLTVAGRTRVEAVAPPPSKP
;
A
#
# COMPACT_ATOMS: atom_id res chain seq x y z
N MET A 1 -46.83 -26.97 -37.49
CA MET A 1 -47.05 -25.56 -37.08
C MET A 1 -46.52 -25.36 -35.67
N MET A 2 -45.23 -25.06 -35.53
CA MET A 2 -44.62 -24.75 -34.22
C MET A 2 -44.97 -23.29 -33.89
N THR A 3 -45.71 -23.11 -32.82
CA THR A 3 -46.40 -21.87 -32.45
C THR A 3 -45.42 -20.69 -32.28
N TYR A 4 -45.73 -19.57 -32.93
CA TYR A 4 -45.02 -18.29 -32.90
C TYR A 4 -44.68 -17.78 -31.47
N ARG A 5 -45.39 -18.27 -30.43
CA ARG A 5 -45.11 -17.99 -29.01
C ARG A 5 -43.85 -18.69 -28.48
N GLN A 6 -43.53 -19.92 -28.91
CA GLN A 6 -42.34 -20.66 -28.44
C GLN A 6 -41.03 -20.05 -28.97
N LYS A 7 -41.04 -19.53 -30.21
CA LYS A 7 -39.87 -18.89 -30.84
C LYS A 7 -39.48 -17.57 -30.16
N ARG A 8 -40.43 -16.88 -29.52
CA ARG A 8 -40.18 -15.66 -28.72
C ARG A 8 -39.54 -15.99 -27.37
N TRP A 9 -39.94 -17.08 -26.71
CA TRP A 9 -39.36 -17.49 -25.42
C TRP A 9 -37.91 -17.98 -25.57
N THR A 10 -37.58 -18.71 -26.63
CA THR A 10 -36.19 -19.09 -26.95
C THR A 10 -35.32 -17.88 -27.29
N ALA A 11 -35.89 -16.85 -27.94
CA ALA A 11 -35.19 -15.61 -28.28
C ALA A 11 -34.81 -14.77 -27.04
N PHE A 12 -35.55 -14.87 -25.95
CA PHE A 12 -35.19 -14.24 -24.66
C PHE A 12 -34.40 -15.17 -23.73
N ALA A 13 -34.53 -16.49 -23.87
CA ALA A 13 -33.79 -17.46 -23.08
C ALA A 13 -32.27 -17.36 -23.32
N LEU A 14 -31.85 -17.29 -24.58
CA LEU A 14 -30.42 -17.21 -24.94
C LEU A 14 -29.71 -15.96 -24.37
N PRO A 15 -30.21 -14.72 -24.56
CA PRO A 15 -29.58 -13.54 -23.96
C PRO A 15 -29.64 -13.55 -22.43
N MET A 16 -30.69 -14.15 -21.83
CA MET A 16 -30.76 -14.27 -20.38
C MET A 16 -29.74 -15.27 -19.83
N ILE A 17 -29.54 -16.41 -20.49
CA ILE A 17 -28.47 -17.35 -20.16
C ILE A 17 -27.10 -16.68 -20.30
N LEU A 18 -26.88 -15.93 -21.36
CA LEU A 18 -25.62 -15.21 -21.58
C LEU A 18 -25.40 -14.15 -20.49
N LEU A 19 -26.44 -13.39 -20.13
CA LEU A 19 -26.36 -12.41 -19.05
C LEU A 19 -26.02 -13.07 -17.71
N VAL A 20 -26.67 -14.20 -17.38
CA VAL A 20 -26.38 -14.97 -16.16
C VAL A 20 -24.95 -15.51 -16.18
N ALA A 21 -24.49 -16.03 -17.32
CA ALA A 21 -23.12 -16.52 -17.47
C ALA A 21 -22.09 -15.38 -17.28
N VAL A 22 -22.32 -14.22 -17.88
CA VAL A 22 -21.47 -13.02 -17.71
C VAL A 22 -21.46 -12.58 -16.25
N LEU A 23 -22.62 -12.50 -15.60
CA LEU A 23 -22.71 -12.10 -14.19
C LEU A 23 -21.99 -13.09 -13.26
N ALA A 24 -22.12 -14.40 -13.53
CA ALA A 24 -21.42 -15.44 -12.80
C ALA A 24 -19.90 -15.32 -12.95
N ILE A 25 -19.40 -15.09 -14.17
CA ILE A 25 -17.97 -14.88 -14.45
C ILE A 25 -17.46 -13.63 -13.73
N LEU A 26 -18.16 -12.49 -13.85
CA LEU A 26 -17.77 -11.24 -13.19
C LEU A 26 -17.74 -11.41 -11.67
N THR A 27 -18.73 -12.07 -11.10
CA THR A 27 -18.77 -12.36 -9.66
C THR A 27 -17.61 -13.26 -9.25
N GLY A 28 -17.29 -14.28 -10.06
CA GLY A 28 -16.12 -15.13 -9.86
C GLY A 28 -14.81 -14.36 -9.86
N LEU A 29 -14.62 -13.43 -10.81
CA LEU A 29 -13.42 -12.60 -10.91
C LEU A 29 -13.28 -11.62 -9.73
N ILE A 30 -14.37 -11.01 -9.28
CA ILE A 30 -14.37 -10.10 -8.12
C ILE A 30 -14.05 -10.85 -6.83
N LYS A 31 -14.47 -12.12 -6.72
CA LYS A 31 -14.19 -12.95 -5.54
C LYS A 31 -12.84 -13.64 -5.56
N ALA A 32 -12.27 -13.85 -6.75
CA ALA A 32 -10.97 -14.50 -6.89
C ALA A 32 -9.85 -13.61 -6.34
N GLU A 33 -9.11 -14.13 -5.37
CA GLU A 33 -8.03 -13.38 -4.74
C GLU A 33 -6.77 -13.36 -5.62
N PRO A 34 -6.05 -12.22 -5.66
CA PRO A 34 -4.73 -12.15 -6.28
C PRO A 34 -3.77 -13.20 -5.71
N ALA A 35 -2.89 -13.75 -6.55
CA ALA A 35 -1.96 -14.82 -6.15
C ALA A 35 -1.04 -14.39 -5.00
N PHE A 36 -0.45 -13.19 -5.06
CA PHE A 36 0.42 -12.67 -4.00
C PHE A 36 -0.32 -12.59 -2.66
N TYR A 37 -1.59 -12.17 -2.68
CA TYR A 37 -2.37 -12.00 -1.45
C TYR A 37 -2.60 -13.34 -0.75
N ARG A 38 -2.90 -14.41 -1.50
CA ARG A 38 -3.09 -15.76 -0.93
C ARG A 38 -1.82 -16.36 -0.35
N GLN A 39 -0.68 -16.11 -0.98
CA GLN A 39 0.61 -16.70 -0.59
C GLN A 39 1.20 -16.07 0.66
N VAL A 40 0.83 -14.82 0.97
CA VAL A 40 1.50 -13.99 1.98
C VAL A 40 0.70 -13.94 3.29
N SER A 41 0.15 -15.06 3.73
CA SER A 41 -0.54 -15.13 5.03
C SER A 41 0.45 -15.46 6.14
N PRO A 42 0.74 -14.55 7.09
CA PRO A 42 1.48 -14.94 8.29
C PRO A 42 0.66 -15.97 9.06
N PRO A 43 1.30 -17.02 9.59
CA PRO A 43 0.63 -17.92 10.52
C PRO A 43 0.37 -17.17 11.84
N ASP A 44 -0.75 -17.44 12.51
CA ASP A 44 -1.05 -16.88 13.85
C ASP A 44 -0.22 -17.63 14.91
N THR A 45 1.05 -17.26 15.04
CA THR A 45 2.05 -17.97 15.83
C THR A 45 2.84 -17.01 16.70
N TYR A 46 3.48 -17.55 17.75
CA TYR A 46 4.38 -16.78 18.62
C TYR A 46 5.46 -16.03 17.83
N ASP A 47 6.03 -16.67 16.79
CA ASP A 47 7.05 -16.09 15.91
C ASP A 47 6.54 -14.82 15.20
N THR A 48 5.27 -14.80 14.77
CA THR A 48 4.64 -13.63 14.15
C THR A 48 4.57 -12.44 15.11
N ARG A 49 4.20 -12.69 16.37
CA ARG A 49 4.11 -11.67 17.42
C ARG A 49 5.49 -11.11 17.81
N GLU A 50 6.48 -11.98 17.89
CA GLU A 50 7.86 -11.59 18.18
C GLU A 50 8.43 -10.73 17.04
N LYS A 51 8.31 -11.18 15.78
CA LYS A 51 8.71 -10.42 14.59
C LYS A 51 8.02 -9.06 14.49
N ALA A 52 6.72 -9.01 14.76
CA ALA A 52 5.97 -7.75 14.77
C ALA A 52 6.50 -6.78 15.84
N SER A 53 6.74 -7.27 17.05
CA SER A 53 7.27 -6.49 18.17
C SER A 53 8.68 -5.98 17.87
N HIS A 54 9.54 -6.83 17.33
CA HIS A 54 10.90 -6.47 16.93
C HIS A 54 10.90 -5.38 15.85
N LEU A 55 10.01 -5.46 14.85
CA LEU A 55 9.88 -4.41 13.84
C LEU A 55 9.43 -3.08 14.45
N VAL A 56 8.50 -3.09 15.42
CA VAL A 56 8.07 -1.86 16.12
C VAL A 56 9.25 -1.19 16.83
N THR A 57 10.05 -1.95 17.57
CA THR A 57 11.25 -1.44 18.25
C THR A 57 12.23 -0.84 17.24
N ARG A 58 12.53 -1.56 16.14
CA ARG A 58 13.41 -1.07 15.08
C ARG A 58 12.91 0.22 14.43
N ILE A 59 11.59 0.38 14.24
CA ILE A 59 11.00 1.62 13.72
C ILE A 59 11.15 2.76 14.73
N GLN A 60 11.00 2.49 16.03
CA GLN A 60 11.21 3.50 17.08
C GLN A 60 12.67 3.95 17.14
N ASP A 61 13.61 3.00 17.12
CA ASP A 61 15.05 3.28 17.08
C ASP A 61 15.41 4.08 15.82
N PHE A 62 14.91 3.65 14.66
CA PHE A 62 15.10 4.38 13.41
C PHE A 62 14.61 5.83 13.47
N LYS A 63 13.43 6.08 14.06
CA LYS A 63 12.92 7.45 14.26
C LYS A 63 13.83 8.30 15.15
N TYR A 64 14.46 7.69 16.15
CA TYR A 64 15.44 8.36 17.00
C TYR A 64 16.75 8.61 16.26
N GLU A 65 17.25 7.64 15.51
CA GLU A 65 18.47 7.75 14.71
C GLU A 65 18.38 8.82 13.64
N VAL A 66 17.24 8.92 12.94
CA VAL A 66 16.97 9.99 11.97
C VAL A 66 17.19 11.38 12.58
N ARG A 67 16.96 11.56 13.87
CA ARG A 67 17.11 12.87 14.54
C ARG A 67 18.48 13.11 15.16
N THR A 68 19.21 12.05 15.47
CA THR A 68 20.38 12.11 16.37
C THR A 68 21.67 11.63 15.75
N ARG A 69 21.61 10.78 14.72
CA ARG A 69 22.78 10.19 14.09
C ARG A 69 23.11 10.90 12.78
N PRO A 70 24.41 11.13 12.48
CA PRO A 70 24.83 11.75 11.23
C PRO A 70 24.50 10.89 10.00
N ALA A 71 24.46 9.57 10.16
CA ALA A 71 24.02 8.61 9.16
C ALA A 71 23.04 7.62 9.79
N TRP A 72 22.01 7.23 9.05
CA TRP A 72 20.93 6.37 9.54
C TRP A 72 20.35 5.55 8.39
N GLY A 73 19.70 4.43 8.72
CA GLY A 73 19.04 3.60 7.72
C GLY A 73 18.26 2.44 8.33
N ILE A 74 17.26 1.97 7.60
CA ILE A 74 16.46 0.79 7.94
C ILE A 74 16.17 -0.01 6.68
N ARG A 75 16.27 -1.35 6.80
CA ARG A 75 15.82 -2.31 5.80
C ARG A 75 14.70 -3.15 6.40
N ILE A 76 13.54 -3.16 5.78
CA ILE A 76 12.37 -3.88 6.28
C ILE A 76 11.94 -4.91 5.25
N GLY A 77 11.89 -6.18 5.65
CA GLY A 77 11.41 -7.27 4.79
C GLY A 77 9.89 -7.27 4.65
N ALA A 78 9.40 -7.76 3.52
CA ALA A 78 7.96 -7.97 3.32
C ALA A 78 7.38 -8.91 4.39
N GLU A 79 8.09 -9.95 4.79
CA GLU A 79 7.66 -10.86 5.87
C GLU A 79 7.46 -10.12 7.20
N GLU A 80 8.44 -9.28 7.60
CA GLU A 80 8.35 -8.48 8.82
C GLU A 80 7.14 -7.53 8.79
N LEU A 81 6.90 -6.86 7.64
CA LEU A 81 5.73 -6.01 7.44
C LEU A 81 4.41 -6.78 7.57
N ASN A 82 4.32 -7.99 7.02
CA ASN A 82 3.12 -8.80 7.12
C ASN A 82 2.87 -9.30 8.55
N CYS A 83 3.93 -9.66 9.29
CA CYS A 83 3.81 -9.99 10.71
C CYS A 83 3.27 -8.79 11.50
N PHE A 84 3.84 -7.60 11.25
CA PHE A 84 3.34 -6.36 11.84
C PHE A 84 1.87 -6.08 11.47
N PHE A 85 1.48 -6.26 10.21
CA PHE A 85 0.09 -6.08 9.79
C PHE A 85 -0.88 -7.06 10.46
N ALA A 86 -0.51 -8.33 10.56
CA ALA A 86 -1.35 -9.35 11.20
C ALA A 86 -1.58 -9.03 12.69
N GLU A 87 -0.53 -8.67 13.41
CA GLU A 87 -0.59 -8.42 14.86
C GLU A 87 -1.15 -7.04 15.20
N MET A 88 -0.69 -6.01 14.51
CA MET A 88 -0.94 -4.63 14.90
C MET A 88 -2.14 -4.01 14.19
N MET A 89 -2.45 -4.45 12.95
CA MET A 89 -3.61 -4.00 12.18
C MET A 89 -4.72 -5.06 12.09
N GLY A 90 -4.55 -6.19 12.77
CA GLY A 90 -5.61 -7.18 12.97
C GLY A 90 -6.71 -6.68 13.91
N PRO A 91 -7.82 -7.42 14.07
CA PRO A 91 -9.00 -6.97 14.84
C PRO A 91 -8.74 -6.61 16.31
N ARG A 92 -7.64 -7.11 16.90
CA ARG A 92 -7.24 -6.88 18.29
C ARG A 92 -5.95 -6.03 18.41
N GLY A 93 -5.41 -5.58 17.28
CA GLY A 93 -4.14 -4.85 17.23
C GLY A 93 -4.31 -3.37 17.59
N SER A 94 -3.24 -2.75 18.08
CA SER A 94 -3.25 -1.34 18.50
C SER A 94 -3.45 -0.33 17.35
N PHE A 95 -3.27 -0.77 16.11
CA PHE A 95 -3.45 0.03 14.89
C PHE A 95 -4.61 -0.45 14.03
N ALA A 96 -5.54 -1.25 14.58
CA ALA A 96 -6.75 -1.69 13.86
C ALA A 96 -7.56 -0.50 13.30
N GLY A 97 -7.63 0.60 14.08
CA GLY A 97 -8.33 1.83 13.69
C GLY A 97 -7.63 2.66 12.61
N TRP A 98 -6.43 2.26 12.14
CA TRP A 98 -5.76 2.93 11.02
C TRP A 98 -6.28 2.47 9.66
N LEU A 99 -6.99 1.35 9.60
CA LEU A 99 -7.68 0.92 8.40
C LEU A 99 -9.07 1.57 8.34
N PRO A 100 -9.51 2.07 7.17
CA PRO A 100 -10.88 2.55 7.01
C PRO A 100 -11.90 1.47 7.34
N SER A 101 -13.12 1.88 7.69
CA SER A 101 -14.18 0.94 8.06
C SER A 101 -14.45 -0.09 6.96
N GLY A 102 -14.59 -1.36 7.34
CA GLY A 102 -14.81 -2.47 6.42
C GLY A 102 -13.53 -3.05 5.79
N PHE A 103 -12.37 -2.41 5.96
CA PHE A 103 -11.07 -2.93 5.52
C PHE A 103 -10.37 -3.72 6.61
N HIS A 104 -9.75 -4.85 6.25
CA HIS A 104 -9.02 -5.69 7.19
C HIS A 104 -7.99 -6.58 6.49
N SER A 105 -7.15 -7.25 7.28
CA SER A 105 -6.14 -8.20 6.80
C SER A 105 -5.23 -7.61 5.70
N PRO A 106 -4.55 -6.47 5.95
CA PRO A 106 -3.61 -5.92 4.98
C PRO A 106 -2.42 -6.87 4.79
N ARG A 107 -1.95 -7.00 3.55
CA ARG A 107 -0.81 -7.83 3.16
C ARG A 107 0.03 -7.10 2.13
N VAL A 108 1.35 -7.30 2.18
CA VAL A 108 2.31 -6.72 1.24
C VAL A 108 3.23 -7.78 0.67
N ALA A 109 3.49 -7.73 -0.62
CA ALA A 109 4.59 -8.44 -1.25
C ALA A 109 5.51 -7.43 -1.95
N ILE A 110 6.79 -7.74 -2.04
CA ILE A 110 7.77 -6.95 -2.79
C ILE A 110 8.28 -7.85 -3.91
N VAL A 111 7.97 -7.50 -5.16
CA VAL A 111 8.27 -8.29 -6.36
C VAL A 111 9.00 -7.40 -7.35
N GLY A 112 10.27 -7.71 -7.62
CA GLY A 112 11.12 -6.84 -8.42
C GLY A 112 11.28 -5.47 -7.76
N ASP A 113 10.92 -4.41 -8.47
CA ASP A 113 10.94 -3.02 -7.99
C ASP A 113 9.58 -2.51 -7.50
N ARG A 114 8.63 -3.41 -7.22
CA ARG A 114 7.23 -3.06 -6.96
C ARG A 114 6.73 -3.59 -5.63
N LEU A 115 5.98 -2.73 -4.95
CA LEU A 115 5.20 -3.05 -3.76
C LEU A 115 3.80 -3.46 -4.19
N HIS A 116 3.40 -4.67 -3.83
CA HIS A 116 2.04 -5.20 -4.01
C HIS A 116 1.34 -5.14 -2.68
N LEU A 117 0.45 -4.16 -2.48
CA LEU A 117 -0.37 -4.04 -1.30
C LEU A 117 -1.75 -4.66 -1.58
N GLY A 118 -2.28 -5.43 -0.65
CA GLY A 118 -3.64 -5.95 -0.73
C GLY A 118 -4.34 -5.84 0.61
N VAL A 119 -5.64 -5.60 0.57
CA VAL A 119 -6.49 -5.48 1.76
C VAL A 119 -7.85 -6.09 1.46
N ARG A 120 -8.42 -6.80 2.44
CA ARG A 120 -9.77 -7.35 2.28
C ARG A 120 -10.80 -6.30 2.67
N TYR A 121 -11.85 -6.19 1.87
CA TYR A 121 -13.01 -5.34 2.11
C TYR A 121 -14.28 -6.19 2.25
N GLY A 122 -15.13 -5.85 3.21
CA GLY A 122 -16.40 -6.55 3.49
C GLY A 122 -16.24 -7.72 4.46
N GLN A 123 -17.29 -8.53 4.61
CA GLN A 123 -17.33 -9.66 5.56
C GLN A 123 -17.96 -10.91 4.93
N GLY A 124 -17.48 -12.09 5.36
CA GLY A 124 -18.00 -13.39 4.93
C GLY A 124 -18.02 -13.57 3.41
N TRP A 125 -19.14 -14.08 2.89
CA TRP A 125 -19.35 -14.38 1.47
C TRP A 125 -19.32 -13.14 0.55
N TRP A 126 -19.50 -11.95 1.12
CA TRP A 126 -19.51 -10.67 0.39
C TRP A 126 -18.16 -9.96 0.44
N SER A 127 -17.11 -10.60 0.95
CA SER A 127 -15.78 -10.01 0.97
C SER A 127 -15.07 -10.11 -0.39
N THR A 128 -14.22 -9.12 -0.68
CA THR A 128 -13.32 -9.09 -1.84
C THR A 128 -11.97 -8.52 -1.43
N VAL A 129 -10.92 -8.77 -2.23
CA VAL A 129 -9.59 -8.21 -2.00
C VAL A 129 -9.38 -7.04 -2.94
N ILE A 130 -9.10 -5.87 -2.38
CA ILE A 130 -8.63 -4.71 -3.14
C ILE A 130 -7.10 -4.76 -3.13
N SER A 131 -6.48 -4.69 -4.29
CA SER A 131 -5.02 -4.74 -4.41
C SER A 131 -4.46 -3.62 -5.27
N LEU A 132 -3.32 -3.10 -4.85
CA LEU A 132 -2.62 -1.96 -5.41
C LEU A 132 -1.18 -2.37 -5.71
N GLN A 133 -0.70 -2.04 -6.91
CA GLN A 133 0.70 -2.17 -7.25
C GLN A 133 1.34 -0.78 -7.30
N LEU A 134 2.40 -0.61 -6.52
CA LEU A 134 3.09 0.65 -6.33
C LEU A 134 4.54 0.55 -6.79
N ARG A 135 5.04 1.63 -7.37
CA ARG A 135 6.48 1.86 -7.57
C ARG A 135 6.86 3.13 -6.82
N ILE A 136 7.99 3.09 -6.11
CA ILE A 136 8.41 4.18 -5.24
C ILE A 136 9.86 4.54 -5.54
N TRP A 137 10.16 5.83 -5.67
CA TRP A 137 11.53 6.33 -5.88
C TRP A 137 11.72 7.73 -5.29
N LEU A 138 12.98 8.11 -5.06
CA LEU A 138 13.35 9.49 -4.77
C LEU A 138 13.34 10.31 -6.05
N VAL A 139 12.69 11.47 -6.03
CA VAL A 139 12.69 12.39 -7.18
C VAL A 139 14.09 12.97 -7.33
N ALA A 140 14.66 12.84 -8.53
CA ALA A 140 15.96 13.42 -8.83
C ALA A 140 15.93 14.94 -8.64
N GLU A 141 17.02 15.49 -8.11
CA GLU A 141 17.22 16.94 -7.90
C GLU A 141 16.28 17.60 -6.86
N GLU A 142 15.37 16.85 -6.25
CA GLU A 142 14.48 17.32 -5.17
C GLU A 142 14.86 16.70 -3.82
N ILE A 143 15.05 17.54 -2.80
CA ILE A 143 15.42 17.07 -1.47
C ILE A 143 14.17 16.53 -0.76
N ASN A 144 14.27 15.28 -0.27
CA ASN A 144 13.23 14.63 0.53
C ASN A 144 11.88 14.50 -0.18
N VAL A 145 11.86 14.48 -1.51
CA VAL A 145 10.64 14.24 -2.29
C VAL A 145 10.63 12.81 -2.77
N VAL A 146 9.61 12.06 -2.37
CA VAL A 146 9.35 10.69 -2.78
C VAL A 146 8.19 10.69 -3.77
N ALA A 147 8.39 10.04 -4.91
CA ALA A 147 7.33 9.76 -5.86
C ALA A 147 6.77 8.35 -5.59
N VAL A 148 5.44 8.25 -5.55
CA VAL A 148 4.71 6.98 -5.47
C VAL A 148 3.80 6.87 -6.69
N GLU A 149 4.16 5.98 -7.60
CA GLU A 149 3.37 5.66 -8.79
C GLU A 149 2.42 4.51 -8.51
N VAL A 150 1.15 4.72 -8.86
CA VAL A 150 0.14 3.66 -8.83
C VAL A 150 0.12 2.98 -10.18
N CYS A 151 0.75 1.80 -10.26
CA CYS A 151 0.88 1.05 -11.50
C CYS A 151 -0.38 0.25 -11.86
N ASP A 152 -1.09 -0.26 -10.85
CA ASP A 152 -2.26 -1.10 -11.03
C ASP A 152 -3.16 -1.04 -9.78
N LEU A 153 -4.47 -1.13 -9.96
CA LEU A 153 -5.46 -1.22 -8.89
C LEU A 153 -6.51 -2.25 -9.30
N ARG A 154 -6.78 -3.23 -8.44
CA ARG A 154 -7.72 -4.34 -8.73
C ARG A 154 -8.70 -4.59 -7.61
N VAL A 155 -9.88 -5.09 -7.98
CA VAL A 155 -10.85 -5.71 -7.07
C VAL A 155 -10.97 -7.18 -7.46
N GLY A 156 -10.55 -8.07 -6.57
CA GLY A 156 -10.28 -9.47 -6.92
C GLY A 156 -9.24 -9.55 -8.04
N GLN A 157 -9.63 -10.15 -9.17
CA GLN A 157 -8.81 -10.18 -10.38
C GLN A 157 -9.17 -9.11 -11.42
N LEU A 158 -10.20 -8.30 -11.17
CA LEU A 158 -10.64 -7.28 -12.11
C LEU A 158 -9.80 -6.00 -11.94
N GLY A 159 -9.08 -5.61 -12.99
CA GLY A 159 -8.38 -4.32 -13.05
C GLY A 159 -9.36 -3.16 -13.14
N ILE A 160 -9.11 -2.13 -12.34
CA ILE A 160 -9.85 -0.87 -12.39
C ILE A 160 -9.25 0.00 -13.49
N ALA A 161 -10.10 0.67 -14.26
CA ALA A 161 -9.67 1.61 -15.29
C ALA A 161 -8.86 2.75 -14.67
N ARG A 162 -7.76 3.16 -15.33
CA ARG A 162 -6.79 4.14 -14.82
C ARG A 162 -7.40 5.47 -14.36
N GLN A 163 -8.42 5.97 -15.08
CA GLN A 163 -9.10 7.21 -14.69
C GLN A 163 -9.79 7.06 -13.33
N SER A 164 -10.46 5.94 -13.10
CA SER A 164 -11.14 5.64 -11.83
C SER A 164 -10.16 5.43 -10.68
N ILE A 165 -8.89 5.09 -10.95
CA ILE A 165 -7.84 5.04 -9.93
C ILE A 165 -7.57 6.43 -9.35
N LEU A 166 -7.41 7.46 -10.19
CA LEU A 166 -7.20 8.84 -9.74
C LEU A 166 -8.37 9.33 -8.89
N ASP A 167 -9.59 9.06 -9.33
CA ASP A 167 -10.80 9.47 -8.62
C ASP A 167 -10.89 8.77 -7.24
N ALA A 168 -10.63 7.46 -7.18
CA ALA A 168 -10.63 6.70 -5.94
C ALA A 168 -9.54 7.16 -4.96
N LEU A 169 -8.33 7.44 -5.46
CA LEU A 169 -7.22 7.92 -4.65
C LEU A 169 -7.46 9.35 -4.14
N SER A 170 -8.02 10.22 -4.97
CA SER A 170 -8.38 11.58 -4.59
C SER A 170 -9.46 11.59 -3.50
N GLU A 171 -10.45 10.71 -3.61
CA GLU A 171 -11.50 10.57 -2.60
C GLU A 171 -10.94 10.02 -1.28
N ALA A 172 -10.08 9.02 -1.33
CA ALA A 172 -9.42 8.46 -0.13
C ALA A 172 -8.52 9.50 0.57
N ALA A 173 -7.80 10.32 -0.20
CA ALA A 173 -6.96 11.40 0.33
C ALA A 173 -7.80 12.48 1.03
N ARG A 174 -8.92 12.90 0.41
CA ARG A 174 -9.88 13.85 1.00
C ARG A 174 -10.48 13.33 2.31
N ALA A 175 -10.95 12.08 2.32
CA ALA A 175 -11.50 11.46 3.52
C ALA A 175 -10.49 11.41 4.67
N SER A 176 -9.20 11.30 4.34
CA SER A 176 -8.09 11.22 5.30
C SER A 176 -7.46 12.58 5.63
N HIS A 177 -8.01 13.70 5.12
CA HIS A 177 -7.46 15.06 5.28
C HIS A 177 -6.00 15.19 4.81
N ILE A 178 -5.61 14.42 3.79
CA ILE A 178 -4.26 14.47 3.20
C ILE A 178 -4.33 15.34 1.95
N ASP A 179 -3.57 16.44 1.92
CA ASP A 179 -3.39 17.26 0.72
C ASP A 179 -2.41 16.56 -0.23
N VAL A 180 -2.93 15.91 -1.27
CA VAL A 180 -2.13 15.16 -2.24
C VAL A 180 -2.20 15.84 -3.60
N THR A 181 -1.06 16.34 -4.07
CA THR A 181 -0.92 16.76 -5.46
C THR A 181 -0.57 15.55 -6.33
N TRP A 182 -1.50 15.15 -7.18
CA TRP A 182 -1.31 14.05 -8.12
C TRP A 182 -0.76 14.55 -9.45
N TYR A 183 0.33 13.95 -9.90
CA TYR A 183 0.95 14.16 -11.21
C TYR A 183 0.69 12.93 -12.10
N ARG A 184 0.87 13.08 -13.41
CA ARG A 184 0.90 11.94 -14.35
C ARG A 184 2.33 11.70 -14.80
N HIS A 185 2.82 10.48 -14.63
CA HIS A 185 4.04 10.01 -15.26
C HIS A 185 3.66 8.94 -16.29
N GLY A 186 3.80 9.27 -17.58
CA GLY A 186 3.23 8.47 -18.65
C GLY A 186 1.70 8.33 -18.50
N SER A 187 1.22 7.11 -18.28
CA SER A 187 -0.22 6.83 -18.13
C SER A 187 -0.69 6.66 -16.68
N ASN A 188 0.21 6.72 -15.69
CA ASN A 188 -0.09 6.32 -14.32
C ASN A 188 -0.16 7.53 -13.37
N PRO A 189 -1.02 7.48 -12.33
CA PRO A 189 -1.01 8.42 -11.22
C PRO A 189 0.31 8.37 -10.48
N VAL A 190 0.90 9.52 -10.19
CA VAL A 190 2.06 9.65 -9.29
C VAL A 190 1.76 10.69 -8.22
N GLY A 191 1.78 10.28 -6.96
CA GLY A 191 1.73 11.20 -5.82
C GLY A 191 3.16 11.62 -5.44
N LEU A 192 3.37 12.91 -5.20
CA LEU A 192 4.63 13.42 -4.65
C LEU A 192 4.47 13.68 -3.15
N PHE A 193 5.36 13.09 -2.35
CA PHE A 193 5.36 13.19 -0.91
C PHE A 193 6.64 13.88 -0.46
N ARG A 194 6.51 15.11 0.07
CA ARG A 194 7.63 15.86 0.65
C ARG A 194 7.77 15.51 2.13
N PHE A 195 8.92 14.96 2.49
CA PHE A 195 9.27 14.69 3.89
C PHE A 195 9.93 15.92 4.53
N PHE A 196 9.62 16.16 5.80
CA PHE A 196 10.02 17.36 6.54
C PHE A 196 9.55 18.68 5.90
N PRO A 197 8.27 18.79 5.48
CA PRO A 197 7.79 19.96 4.73
C PRO A 197 7.86 21.26 5.54
N ASP A 198 7.79 21.17 6.87
CA ASP A 198 7.82 22.33 7.78
C ASP A 198 9.22 22.94 7.94
N GLN A 199 10.26 22.34 7.34
CA GLN A 199 11.64 22.79 7.46
C GLN A 199 12.13 23.30 6.09
N PRO A 200 12.32 24.62 5.90
CA PRO A 200 12.85 25.18 4.65
C PRO A 200 14.24 24.62 4.29
N HIS A 201 15.02 24.29 5.32
CA HIS A 201 16.32 23.62 5.20
C HIS A 201 16.30 22.39 6.12
N PRO A 202 15.77 21.24 5.65
CA PRO A 202 15.62 20.08 6.50
C PRO A 202 16.99 19.59 6.95
N VAL A 203 17.14 19.42 8.27
CA VAL A 203 18.41 18.93 8.85
C VAL A 203 18.66 17.47 8.47
N SER A 204 17.59 16.72 8.19
CA SER A 204 17.63 15.33 7.73
C SER A 204 17.38 15.24 6.22
N GLN A 205 18.17 14.41 5.54
CA GLN A 205 18.06 14.14 4.10
C GLN A 205 17.99 12.64 3.84
N ILE A 206 16.97 12.19 3.11
CA ILE A 206 16.84 10.83 2.57
C ILE A 206 17.76 10.73 1.35
N LEU A 207 18.64 9.74 1.34
CA LEU A 207 19.60 9.49 0.25
C LEU A 207 19.30 8.20 -0.52
N THR A 208 18.66 7.23 0.14
CA THR A 208 18.33 5.94 -0.44
C THR A 208 16.88 5.60 -0.13
N LEU A 209 16.15 5.22 -1.16
CA LEU A 209 14.81 4.62 -1.06
C LEU A 209 14.71 3.56 -2.15
N GLU A 210 14.81 2.31 -1.74
CA GLU A 210 14.88 1.18 -2.66
C GLU A 210 13.86 0.12 -2.27
N VAL A 211 13.13 -0.36 -3.27
CA VAL A 211 12.23 -1.51 -3.17
C VAL A 211 12.85 -2.59 -4.04
N HIS A 212 13.47 -3.59 -3.43
CA HIS A 212 14.10 -4.68 -4.16
C HIS A 212 14.28 -5.92 -3.28
N ASP A 213 14.43 -7.10 -3.88
CA ASP A 213 14.75 -8.35 -3.18
C ASP A 213 13.86 -8.65 -1.97
N GLY A 214 12.56 -8.41 -2.07
CA GLY A 214 11.64 -8.66 -0.94
C GLY A 214 11.75 -7.64 0.21
N ASN A 215 12.48 -6.54 0.03
CA ASN A 215 12.80 -5.57 1.08
C ASN A 215 12.55 -4.12 0.64
N LEU A 216 12.17 -3.29 1.61
CA LEU A 216 12.15 -1.83 1.53
C LEU A 216 13.34 -1.28 2.31
N THR A 217 14.23 -0.55 1.64
CA THR A 217 15.40 0.07 2.26
C THR A 217 15.26 1.59 2.22
N VAL A 218 15.42 2.24 3.37
CA VAL A 218 15.45 3.70 3.50
C VAL A 218 16.71 4.09 4.25
N ALA A 219 17.52 4.98 3.69
CA ALA A 219 18.73 5.47 4.35
C ALA A 219 18.97 6.94 4.04
N GLY A 220 19.76 7.59 4.89
CA GLY A 220 20.01 9.01 4.79
C GLY A 220 20.98 9.53 5.82
N ARG A 221 20.99 10.85 5.96
CA ARG A 221 21.89 11.58 6.85
C ARG A 221 21.19 12.71 7.56
N THR A 222 21.72 13.09 8.71
CA THR A 222 21.25 14.25 9.46
C THR A 222 22.42 15.15 9.81
N ARG A 223 22.27 16.46 9.57
CA ARG A 223 23.20 17.46 10.09
C ARG A 223 22.96 17.60 11.58
N VAL A 224 23.85 17.00 12.36
CA VAL A 224 23.90 17.19 13.81
C VAL A 224 24.77 18.41 14.06
N GLU A 225 24.16 19.51 14.52
CA GLU A 225 24.90 20.72 14.90
C GLU A 225 25.82 20.35 16.08
N ALA A 226 27.13 20.55 15.91
CA ALA A 226 28.07 20.32 16.99
C ALA A 226 27.83 21.37 18.08
N VAL A 227 27.53 20.94 19.30
CA VAL A 227 27.50 21.84 20.46
C VAL A 227 28.88 22.47 20.57
N ALA A 228 28.97 23.79 20.33
CA ALA A 228 30.21 24.53 20.47
C ALA A 228 30.71 24.36 21.92
N PRO A 229 32.01 24.08 22.15
CA PRO A 229 32.54 24.05 23.51
C PRO A 229 32.28 25.39 24.20
N PRO A 230 31.93 25.40 25.50
CA PRO A 230 31.68 26.63 26.23
C PRO A 230 32.91 27.53 26.12
N PRO A 231 32.74 28.86 26.01
CA PRO A 231 33.86 29.78 25.89
C PRO A 231 34.81 29.55 27.07
N SER A 232 36.09 29.33 26.76
CA SER A 232 37.15 29.29 27.76
C SER A 232 37.10 30.61 28.53
N LYS A 233 36.85 30.53 29.84
CA LYS A 233 36.85 31.71 30.71
C LYS A 233 38.23 32.40 30.60
N PRO A 234 38.27 33.74 30.55
CA PRO A 234 39.51 34.51 30.55
C PRO A 234 40.30 34.33 31.85
#